data_AF-A0AAW2HVM4-F1
#
_entry.id   AF-A0AAW2HVM4-F1
#
_cell.length_a   1.000
_cell.length_b   1.000
_cell.length_c   1.000
_cell.angle_alpha   90.00
_cell.angle_beta   90.00
_cell.angle_gamma   90.00
#
_symmetry.space_group_name_H-M   'P 1'
#
loop_
_entity.id
_entity.type
_entity.pdbx_description
1 polymer ?
#
loop_
_entity_poly.entity_id
_entity_poly.type
_entity_poly.pdbx_seq_one_letter_code
_entity_poly.pdbx_strand_id
1 'polypeptide(L)' 'MELCHQFPDVTSSAMDGLQLAVDECQYQFQWHRWNCSSLNTKNKNPHSSVLLQRGE' A
#
# COMPACT_ATOMS: atom_id res chain seq x y z
N MET A 1 -16.62 -6.26 -3.23
CA MET A 1 -16.50 -5.01 -3.99
C MET A 1 -17.60 -4.00 -3.66
N GLU A 2 -18.65 -4.36 -2.89
CA GLU A 2 -19.71 -3.43 -2.47
C GLU A 2 -19.19 -2.22 -1.69
N LEU A 3 -18.30 -2.42 -0.72
CA LEU A 3 -17.81 -1.35 0.17
C LEU A 3 -17.14 -0.21 -0.61
N CYS A 4 -16.34 -0.54 -1.63
CA CYS A 4 -15.64 0.43 -2.47
C CYS A 4 -16.58 1.29 -3.31
N HIS A 5 -17.72 0.73 -3.75
CA HIS A 5 -18.73 1.46 -4.51
C HIS A 5 -19.67 2.26 -3.60
N GLN A 6 -19.93 1.75 -2.40
CA GLN A 6 -20.82 2.39 -1.44
C GLN A 6 -20.17 3.59 -0.75
N PHE A 7 -18.85 3.55 -0.53
CA PHE A 7 -18.10 4.59 0.17
C PHE A 7 -16.84 5.00 -0.62
N PRO A 8 -16.99 5.62 -1.81
CA PRO A 8 -15.87 5.95 -2.67
C PRO A 8 -14.90 6.95 -2.02
N ASP A 9 -15.39 7.93 -1.26
CA ASP A 9 -14.55 8.95 -0.60
C ASP A 9 -13.68 8.33 0.49
N VAL A 10 -14.28 7.48 1.33
CA VAL A 10 -13.56 6.74 2.39
C VAL A 10 -12.54 5.79 1.77
N THR A 11 -12.92 5.14 0.66
CA THR A 11 -12.01 4.27 -0.09
C THR A 11 -10.83 5.05 -0.64
N SER A 12 -11.05 6.27 -1.16
CA SER A 12 -9.97 7.16 -1.61
C SER A 12 -9.02 7.49 -0.47
N SER A 13 -9.54 7.91 0.69
CA SER A 13 -8.70 8.21 1.86
C SER A 13 -7.91 7.00 2.35
N ALA A 14 -8.49 5.80 2.30
CA ALA A 14 -7.78 4.57 2.62
C ALA A 14 -6.64 4.27 1.64
N MET A 15 -6.86 4.50 0.34
CA MET A 15 -5.81 4.36 -0.69
C MET A 15 -4.67 5.37 -0.50
N ASP A 16 -5.00 6.62 -0.13
CA ASP A 16 -3.99 7.64 0.18
C ASP A 16 -3.18 7.24 1.42
N GLY A 17 -3.84 6.70 2.46
CA GLY A 17 -3.17 6.17 3.65
C GLY A 17 -2.23 5.00 3.35
N LEU A 18 -2.62 4.10 2.44
CA LEU A 18 -1.76 3.02 1.97
C LEU A 18 -0.51 3.54 1.26
N GLN A 19 -0.63 4.55 0.41
CA GLN A 19 0.53 5.16 -0.24
C GLN A 19 1.46 5.82 0.78
N LEU A 20 0.91 6.59 1.73
CA LEU A 20 1.69 7.19 2.80
C LEU A 20 2.47 6.15 3.61
N ALA A 21 1.84 5.01 3.92
CA ALA A 21 2.49 3.92 4.64
C ALA A 21 3.64 3.29 3.84
N VAL A 22 3.50 3.15 2.52
CA VAL A 22 4.58 2.66 1.64
C VAL A 22 5.75 3.65 1.61
N ASP A 23 5.46 4.95 1.51
CA ASP A 23 6.50 5.99 1.49
C ASP A 23 7.29 6.00 2.82
N GLU A 24 6.59 5.91 3.95
CA GLU A 24 7.22 5.80 5.27
C GLU A 24 8.02 4.49 5.43
N CYS A 25 7.50 3.37 4.91
CA CYS A 25 8.23 2.10 4.88
C CYS A 25 9.56 2.25 4.14
N GLN A 26 9.55 2.87 2.96
CA GLN A 26 10.76 3.13 2.18
C GLN A 26 11.73 4.02 2.94
N TYR A 27 11.23 5.06 3.63
CA TYR A 27 12.06 5.93 4.46
C TYR A 27 12.72 5.17 5.62
N GLN A 28 11.94 4.41 6.40
CA GLN A 28 12.45 3.65 7.55
C GLN A 28 13.41 2.53 7.14
N PHE A 29 13.14 1.87 6.02
CA PHE A 29 13.92 0.72 5.55
C PHE A 29 14.95 1.05 4.46
N GLN A 30 15.26 2.34 4.23
CA GLN A 30 16.15 2.77 3.15
C GLN A 30 17.56 2.14 3.18
N TRP A 31 18.05 1.75 4.38
CA TRP A 31 19.36 1.11 4.57
C TRP A 31 19.29 -0.41 4.78
N HIS A 32 18.11 -1.00 4.60
CA HIS A 32 17.89 -2.44 4.74
C HIS A 32 17.98 -3.14 3.38
N ARG A 33 18.31 -4.44 3.38
CA ARG A 33 18.34 -5.26 2.15
C ARG A 33 16.99 -5.27 1.43
N TRP A 34 15.90 -5.22 2.20
CA TRP A 34 14.56 -4.99 1.69
C TRP A 34 14.14 -3.58 2.10
N ASN A 35 13.92 -2.72 1.10
CA ASN A 35 13.67 -1.28 1.27
C ASN A 35 12.25 -0.88 0.85
N CYS A 36 11.29 -1.81 0.90
CA CYS A 36 9.89 -1.61 0.50
C CYS A 36 9.63 -1.18 -0.96
N SER A 37 10.65 -1.12 -1.82
CA SER A 37 10.48 -0.74 -3.24
C SER A 37 9.50 -1.65 -4.00
N SER A 38 9.43 -2.93 -3.64
CA SER A 38 8.50 -3.91 -4.20
C SER A 38 7.02 -3.65 -3.85
N LEU A 39 6.73 -2.75 -2.89
CA LEU A 39 5.36 -2.36 -2.52
C LEU A 39 4.85 -1.15 -3.30
N ASN A 40 5.75 -0.37 -3.92
CA ASN A 40 5.37 0.78 -4.75
C ASN A 40 5.05 0.31 -6.17
N THR A 41 3.79 -0.07 -6.40
CA THR A 41 3.32 -0.68 -7.65
C THR A 41 2.81 0.37 -8.64
N LYS A 42 2.80 0.03 -9.94
CA LYS A 42 2.37 0.97 -11.01
C LYS A 42 0.93 1.47 -10.86
N ASN A 43 0.07 0.71 -10.19
CA ASN A 43 -1.32 1.07 -9.92
C ASN A 43 -1.52 1.65 -8.50
N LYS A 44 -0.43 1.92 -7.77
CA LYS A 44 -0.45 2.39 -6.37
C LYS A 44 -1.29 1.51 -5.44
N ASN A 45 -1.46 0.24 -5.78
CA ASN A 45 -2.14 -0.74 -4.95
C ASN A 45 -1.11 -1.70 -4.35
N PRO A 46 -0.61 -1.44 -3.13
CA PRO A 46 0.40 -2.28 -2.51
C PRO A 46 -0.14 -3.67 -2.13
N HIS A 47 -1.46 -3.89 -1.99
CA HIS A 47 -2.05 -5.22 -1.76
C HIS A 47 -1.84 -6.20 -2.93
N SER A 48 -1.45 -5.72 -4.10
CA SER A 48 -1.02 -6.59 -5.21
C SER A 48 0.34 -7.26 -4.96
N SER A 49 1.09 -6.80 -3.96
CA SER A 49 2.35 -7.43 -3.57
C SER A 49 2.10 -8.72 -2.79
N VAL A 50 2.84 -9.77 -3.14
CA VAL A 50 2.84 -11.06 -2.43
C VAL A 50 3.19 -10.96 -0.95
N LEU A 51 3.87 -9.88 -0.53
CA LEU A 51 4.21 -9.62 0.87
C LEU A 51 2.99 -9.26 1.71
N LEU A 52 2.13 -8.37 1.20
CA LEU A 52 0.93 -7.93 1.92
C LEU A 52 -0.21 -8.94 1.79
N GLN A 53 -0.23 -9.79 0.76
CA GLN A 53 -1.17 -10.92 0.66
C GLN A 53 -0.94 -12.02 1.69
N ARG A 54 0.24 -12.08 2.31
CA ARG A 54 0.61 -13.09 3.31
C ARG A 54 0.30 -12.68 4.75
N GLY A 55 -0.09 -11.43 4.98
CA GLY A 55 -0.41 -10.92 6.32
C GLY A 55 -1.83 -11.25 6.81
N GLU A 56 -2.61 -11.97 5.99
CA GLU A 56 -3.99 -12.38 6.23
C GLU A 56 -4.06 -13.79 6.85
#